data_AF-A0A6P1DGZ7-F1
#
_entry.id   AF-A0A6P1DGZ7-F1
#
_cell.length_a   1.000
_cell.length_b   1.000
_cell.length_c   1.000
_cell.angle_alpha   90.00
_cell.angle_beta   90.00
_cell.angle_gamma   90.00
#
_symmetry.space_group_name_H-M   'P 1'
#
loop_
_entity.id
_entity.type
_entity.pdbx_description
1 polymer ?
#
loop_
_entity_poly.entity_id
_entity_poly.type
_entity_poly.pdbx_seq_one_letter_code
_entity_poly.pdbx_strand_id
1 'polypeptide(L)' 'GKTVRRVRADEPIAIVGMACRFPGGVESPDQLWDLITAGTASISEARRKTPGSNRIGTTWARPLANAASNRRRPSP' A
#
# COMPACT_ATOMS: atom_id res chain seq x y z
N GLY A 1 34.47 0.54 18.32
CA GLY A 1 33.49 -0.04 17.38
C GLY A 1 32.25 -0.46 18.16
N LYS A 2 31.04 -0.24 17.63
CA LYS A 2 29.79 -0.71 18.26
C LYS A 2 29.56 -2.17 17.87
N THR A 3 29.60 -3.07 18.84
CA THR A 3 29.23 -4.49 18.68
C THR A 3 27.72 -4.63 18.73
N VAL A 4 27.12 -5.24 17.71
CA VAL A 4 25.69 -5.57 17.66
C VAL A 4 25.50 -6.99 18.16
N ARG A 5 24.68 -7.19 19.20
CA ARG A 5 24.35 -8.52 19.72
C ARG A 5 23.19 -9.11 18.91
N ARG A 6 23.27 -10.39 18.54
CA ARG A 6 22.13 -11.10 17.95
C ARG A 6 21.15 -11.57 19.02
N VAL A 7 19.86 -11.45 18.70
CA VAL A 7 18.73 -12.00 19.47
C VAL A 7 18.60 -13.49 19.16
N ARG A 8 18.16 -14.26 20.15
CA ARG A 8 17.90 -15.70 20.02
C ARG A 8 16.58 -15.92 19.28
N ALA A 9 16.57 -16.82 18.29
CA ALA A 9 15.37 -17.07 17.48
C ALA A 9 14.23 -17.75 18.27
N ASP A 10 14.57 -18.38 19.39
CA ASP A 10 13.66 -19.03 20.34
C ASP A 10 13.08 -18.07 21.40
N GLU A 11 13.45 -16.79 21.38
CA GLU A 11 12.87 -15.80 22.28
C GLU A 11 11.43 -15.48 21.84
N PRO A 12 10.41 -15.75 22.67
CA PRO A 12 9.02 -15.55 22.27
C PRO A 12 8.70 -14.06 22.10
N ILE A 13 8.03 -13.72 20.99
CA ILE A 13 7.57 -12.36 20.72
C ILE A 13 6.08 -12.27 21.05
N ALA A 14 5.74 -11.35 21.95
CA ALA A 14 4.35 -11.08 22.31
C ALA A 14 3.68 -10.20 21.25
N ILE A 15 2.49 -10.61 20.79
CA ILE A 15 1.59 -9.75 20.02
C ILE A 15 0.70 -9.01 21.03
N VAL A 16 0.94 -7.71 21.19
CA VAL A 16 0.27 -6.89 22.22
C VAL A 16 -0.92 -6.09 21.68
N GLY A 17 -1.13 -6.08 20.37
CA GLY A 17 -2.23 -5.35 19.74
C GLY A 17 -2.39 -5.68 18.27
N MET A 18 -3.61 -5.51 17.77
CA MET A 18 -3.99 -5.73 16.37
C MET A 18 -4.98 -4.64 15.94
N ALA A 19 -4.89 -4.23 14.69
CA ALA A 19 -5.85 -3.33 14.05
C ALA A 19 -6.00 -3.73 12.59
N CYS A 20 -7.19 -3.56 12.03
CA CYS A 20 -7.46 -3.96 10.66
C CYS A 20 -8.52 -3.09 9.97
N ARG A 21 -8.45 -3.09 8.63
CA ARG A 21 -9.55 -2.69 7.76
C ARG A 21 -9.56 -3.64 6.57
N PHE A 22 -10.58 -4.48 6.52
CA PHE A 22 -10.76 -5.45 5.46
C PHE A 22 -11.94 -5.06 4.56
N PRO A 23 -12.03 -5.65 3.35
CA PRO A 23 -13.26 -5.62 2.56
C PRO A 23 -14.47 -6.08 3.39
N GLY A 24 -15.67 -5.78 2.91
CA GLY A 24 -16.90 -6.15 3.62
C GLY A 24 -17.19 -5.31 4.87
N GLY A 25 -16.43 -4.23 5.10
CA GLY A 25 -16.69 -3.29 6.20
C GLY A 25 -16.17 -3.74 7.57
N VAL A 26 -15.26 -4.72 7.61
CA VAL A 26 -14.63 -5.20 8.84
C VAL A 26 -13.52 -4.24 9.29
N GLU A 27 -13.67 -3.65 10.46
CA GLU A 27 -12.77 -2.63 11.01
C GLU A 27 -12.16 -2.99 12.38
N SER A 28 -12.48 -4.17 12.90
CA SER A 28 -11.92 -4.68 14.15
C SER A 28 -11.56 -6.17 14.06
N PRO A 29 -10.64 -6.64 14.93
CA PRO A 29 -10.33 -8.06 15.04
C PRO A 29 -11.56 -8.92 15.39
N ASP A 30 -12.47 -8.44 16.23
CA ASP A 30 -13.70 -9.16 16.59
C ASP A 30 -14.61 -9.37 15.38
N GLN A 31 -14.82 -8.32 14.58
CA GLN A 31 -15.62 -8.40 13.35
C GLN A 31 -15.00 -9.36 12.32
N LEU A 32 -13.66 -9.42 12.27
CA LEU A 32 -12.98 -10.41 11.45
C LEU A 32 -13.27 -11.83 11.94
N TRP A 33 -13.24 -12.04 13.26
CA TRP A 33 -13.52 -13.35 13.85
C TRP A 33 -14.95 -13.81 13.57
N ASP A 34 -15.93 -12.91 13.70
CA ASP A 34 -17.32 -13.18 13.33
C ASP A 34 -17.45 -13.60 11.85
N LEU A 35 -16.75 -12.90 10.95
CA LEU A 35 -16.76 -13.22 9.52
C LEU A 35 -16.17 -14.59 9.20
N ILE A 36 -15.03 -14.93 9.83
CA ILE A 36 -14.35 -16.22 9.63
C ILE A 36 -15.19 -17.37 10.18
N THR A 37 -15.73 -17.20 11.38
CA THR A 37 -16.55 -18.24 12.04
C THR A 37 -17.88 -18.44 11.32
N ALA A 38 -18.46 -17.39 10.73
CA ALA A 38 -19.61 -17.48 9.85
C ALA A 38 -19.29 -18.07 8.46
N GLY A 39 -18.02 -18.32 8.12
CA GLY A 39 -17.61 -18.85 6.82
C GLY A 39 -17.95 -17.94 5.64
N THR A 40 -18.09 -16.63 5.87
CA THR A 40 -18.58 -15.68 4.86
C THR A 40 -17.41 -15.16 4.01
N ALA A 41 -17.59 -15.11 2.69
CA ALA A 41 -16.60 -14.54 1.78
C ALA A 41 -16.74 -13.02 1.67
N SER A 42 -15.63 -12.29 1.84
CA SER A 42 -15.61 -10.83 1.72
C SER A 42 -15.05 -10.31 0.39
N ILE A 43 -14.97 -11.16 -0.62
CA ILE A 43 -14.43 -10.80 -1.93
C ILE A 43 -15.46 -9.96 -2.67
N SER A 44 -15.01 -8.89 -3.33
CA SER A 44 -15.85 -8.02 -4.15
C SER A 44 -15.19 -7.78 -5.50
N GLU A 45 -16.00 -7.49 -6.52
CA GLU A 45 -15.51 -7.18 -7.86
C GLU A 45 -14.47 -6.05 -7.79
N ALA A 46 -13.35 -6.24 -8.47
CA ALA A 46 -12.31 -5.24 -8.51
C ALA A 46 -12.88 -3.96 -9.15
N ARG A 47 -13.00 -2.90 -8.35
CA ARG A 47 -13.49 -1.62 -8.84
C ARG A 47 -12.60 -1.17 -10.02
N ARG A 48 -13.19 -1.05 -11.21
CA ARG A 48 -12.52 -0.41 -12.34
C ARG A 48 -12.01 0.95 -11.92
N LYS A 49 -10.70 1.15 -11.99
CA LYS A 49 -10.10 2.46 -11.78
C LYS A 49 -10.38 3.32 -13.02
N THR A 50 -10.98 4.48 -12.84
CA THR A 50 -11.09 5.48 -13.91
C THR A 50 -9.67 5.89 -14.32
N PRO A 51 -9.36 5.98 -15.63
CA PRO A 51 -8.12 6.60 -16.09
C PRO A 51 -7.94 7.97 -15.42
N GLY A 52 -6.76 8.23 -14.83
CA GLY A 52 -6.47 9.47 -14.10
C GLY A 52 -6.83 9.49 -12.60
N SER A 53 -7.41 8.42 -12.03
CA SER A 53 -7.80 8.34 -10.61
C SER A 53 -6.62 8.26 -9.61
N ASN A 54 -5.36 8.30 -10.07
CA ASN A 54 -4.21 8.23 -9.18
C ASN A 54 -3.87 9.63 -8.62
N ARG A 55 -4.19 9.88 -7.35
CA ARG A 55 -3.77 11.13 -6.65
C ARG A 55 -2.31 11.12 -6.20
N ILE A 56 -1.64 9.97 -6.28
CA ILE A 56 -0.26 9.75 -5.85
C ILE A 56 0.52 9.11 -7.00
N GLY A 57 0.93 9.89 -8.02
CA GLY A 57 1.94 9.37 -8.95
C GLY A 57 2.06 9.92 -10.37
N THR A 58 1.41 11.01 -10.78
CA THR A 58 1.77 11.65 -12.08
C THR A 58 2.93 12.64 -11.97
N THR A 59 3.44 12.91 -10.77
CA THR A 59 4.54 13.86 -10.55
C THR A 59 5.91 13.30 -10.96
N TRP A 60 6.18 12.01 -10.77
CA TRP A 60 7.46 11.39 -11.18
C TRP A 60 7.50 10.98 -12.66
N ALA A 61 6.36 10.86 -13.33
CA ALA A 61 6.25 10.53 -14.76
C ALA A 61 6.39 11.75 -15.69
N ARG A 62 6.59 12.97 -15.14
CA ARG A 62 6.73 14.23 -15.89
C ARG A 62 8.15 14.70 -16.29
N PRO A 63 9.24 13.91 -16.34
CA PRO A 63 10.49 14.40 -16.95
C PRO A 63 10.51 14.37 -18.49
N LEU A 64 9.79 13.45 -19.15
CA LEU A 64 10.05 13.21 -20.58
C LEU A 64 9.20 14.05 -21.55
N ALA A 65 8.01 14.49 -21.14
CA ALA A 65 7.15 15.30 -22.03
C ALA A 65 7.63 16.75 -22.18
N ASN A 66 8.31 17.33 -21.18
CA ASN A 66 8.79 18.71 -21.23
C ASN A 66 10.17 18.87 -21.91
N ALA A 67 10.95 17.78 -22.01
CA ALA A 67 12.29 17.81 -22.62
C ALA A 67 12.26 17.94 -24.16
N ALA A 68 11.11 17.66 -24.80
CA ALA A 68 10.94 17.79 -26.25
C ALA A 68 10.61 19.23 -26.69
N SER A 69 10.03 20.06 -25.82
CA SER A 69 9.67 21.45 -26.17
C SER A 69 10.90 22.37 -26.18
N ASN A 70 11.89 22.12 -25.32
CA ASN A 70 13.02 23.03 -25.11
C ASN A 70 14.16 22.88 -26.13
N ARG A 71 14.02 22.02 -27.15
CA ARG A 71 15.02 21.77 -28.19
C ARG A 71 14.85 22.58 -29.48
N ARG A 72 13.92 23.54 -29.53
CA ARG A 72 13.71 24.42 -30.70
C ARG A 72 13.99 25.89 -30.38
N ARG A 73 15.26 26.25 -30.25
CA ARG A 73 15.91 27.50 -30.73
C ARG A 73 17.34 27.56 -30.17
N PRO A 74 18.33 27.63 -31.06
CA PRO A 74 18.94 28.93 -31.29
C PRO A 74 18.83 29.30 -32.77
N SER A 75 18.41 30.54 -33.03
CA SER A 75 18.53 31.16 -34.35
C SER A 75 19.81 32.03 -34.34
N PRO A 76 20.47 32.17 -35.50
CA PRO A 76 21.85 32.67 -35.65
C PRO A 76 22.05 34.14 -35.28
#